data_AF-Q85M93-F1
#
_entry.id   AF-Q85M93-F1
#
_cell.length_a   1.000
_cell.length_b   1.000
_cell.length_c   1.000
_cell.angle_alpha   90.00
_cell.angle_beta   90.00
_cell.angle_gamma   90.00
#
_symmetry.space_group_name_H-M   'P 1'
#
loop_
_entity.id
_entity.type
_entity.pdbx_description
1 polymer ?
#
loop_
_entity_poly.entity_id
_entity_poly.type
_entity_poly.pdbx_seq_one_letter_code
_entity_poly.pdbx_strand_id
1 'polypeptide(L)' 'RGLYYGSYMFQETWNIGVLLLLMVMATAFVGYVLPWGQMSFWGATVITNLLSAIPYIGNTLVEWIWGGFSVDKATLT' A
#
# COMPACT_ATOMS: atom_id res chain seq x y z
N ARG A 1 17.75 -15.63 3.62
CA ARG A 1 18.46 -15.77 4.93
C ARG A 1 17.53 -16.20 6.06
N GLY A 2 16.53 -15.39 6.45
CA GLY A 2 15.69 -15.69 7.63
C GLY A 2 14.94 -17.01 7.58
N LEU A 3 14.33 -17.34 6.44
CA LEU A 3 13.65 -18.63 6.23
C LEU A 3 14.64 -19.81 6.18
N TYR A 4 15.74 -19.64 5.42
CA TYR A 4 16.75 -20.69 5.23
C TYR A 4 17.45 -21.13 6.53
N TYR A 5 17.71 -20.19 7.46
CA TYR A 5 18.36 -20.49 8.75
C TYR A 5 17.38 -20.66 9.92
N GLY A 6 16.06 -20.77 9.66
CA GLY A 6 15.08 -20.91 10.74
C GLY A 6 14.99 -19.70 11.68
N SER A 7 15.48 -18.53 11.28
CA SER A 7 15.51 -17.34 12.15
C SER A 7 14.13 -16.75 12.44
N TYR A 8 13.07 -17.25 11.79
CA TYR A 8 11.67 -16.93 12.12
C TYR A 8 11.24 -17.48 13.50
N MET A 9 12.02 -18.38 14.10
CA MET A 9 11.79 -18.86 15.47
C MET A 9 11.97 -17.74 16.52
N PHE A 10 12.72 -16.69 16.21
CA PHE A 10 12.78 -15.48 17.03
C PHE A 10 11.54 -14.62 16.76
N GLN A 11 10.41 -15.02 17.36
CA GLN A 11 9.08 -14.48 17.06
C GLN A 11 8.99 -12.96 17.16
N GLU A 12 9.50 -12.37 18.25
CA GLU A 12 9.50 -10.90 18.42
C GLU A 12 10.25 -10.18 17.30
N THR A 13 11.48 -10.60 17.03
CA THR A 13 12.33 -10.02 15.97
C THR A 13 11.72 -10.25 14.58
N TRP A 14 11.13 -11.42 14.35
CA TRP A 14 10.48 -11.75 13.08
C TRP A 14 9.24 -10.90 12.84
N ASN A 15 8.38 -10.74 13.85
CA ASN A 15 7.19 -9.91 13.78
C ASN A 15 7.54 -8.44 13.52
N ILE A 16 8.56 -7.90 14.20
CA ILE A 16 9.09 -6.55 13.90
C ILE A 16 9.61 -6.50 12.46
N GLY A 17 10.31 -7.53 11.99
CA GLY A 17 10.79 -7.63 10.61
C GLY A 17 9.66 -7.62 9.57
N VAL A 18 8.54 -8.29 9.84
CA VAL A 18 7.34 -8.27 8.98
C VAL A 18 6.69 -6.88 9.00
N LEU A 19 6.59 -6.23 10.16
CA LEU A 19 6.08 -4.86 10.25
C LEU A 19 6.96 -3.88 9.45
N LEU A 20 8.29 -4.00 9.56
CA LEU A 20 9.24 -3.22 8.77
C LEU A 20 9.06 -3.47 7.27
N LEU A 21 8.88 -4.73 6.85
CA LEU A 21 8.62 -5.07 5.45
C LEU A 21 7.39 -4.34 4.92
N LEU A 22 6.27 -4.40 5.64
CA LEU A 22 5.02 -3.74 5.24
C LEU A 22 5.17 -2.22 5.19
N MET A 23 5.85 -1.61 6.16
CA MET A 23 6.10 -0.16 6.16
C MET A 23 6.93 0.27 4.96
N VAL A 24 8.02 -0.43 4.65
CA VAL A 24 8.87 -0.09 3.50
C VAL A 24 8.13 -0.25 2.17
N MET A 25 7.30 -1.29 2.03
CA MET A 25 6.44 -1.45 0.85
C MET A 25 5.48 -0.26 0.68
N ALA A 26 4.83 0.18 1.77
CA ALA A 26 3.95 1.34 1.74
C ALA A 26 4.69 2.63 1.38
N THR A 27 5.86 2.90 1.99
CA THR A 27 6.67 4.08 1.70
C THR A 27 7.16 4.09 0.25
N ALA A 28 7.62 2.95 -0.27
CA ALA A 28 8.07 2.85 -1.66
C ALA A 28 6.92 3.05 -2.65
N PHE A 29 5.73 2.51 -2.34
CA PHE A 29 4.54 2.70 -3.16
C PHE A 29 4.12 4.16 -3.23
N VAL A 30 3.98 4.85 -2.09
CA VAL A 30 3.64 6.29 -2.06
C VAL A 30 4.73 7.11 -2.77
N GLY A 31 6.00 6.80 -2.55
CA GLY A 31 7.12 7.45 -3.23
C GLY A 31 7.09 7.31 -4.76
N TYR A 32 6.62 6.17 -5.28
CA TYR A 32 6.46 5.94 -6.71
C TYR A 32 5.30 6.74 -7.32
N VAL A 33 4.32 7.14 -6.52
CA VAL A 33 3.18 7.95 -6.97
C VAL A 33 3.58 9.43 -7.15
N LEU A 34 4.56 9.94 -6.39
CA LEU A 34 4.97 11.35 -6.37
C LEU A 34 5.36 11.97 -7.74
N PRO A 35 6.08 11.29 -8.66
CA PRO A 35 6.44 11.88 -9.95
C PRO A 35 5.25 12.07 -10.91
N TRP A 36 4.08 11.51 -10.58
CA TRP A 36 2.82 11.66 -11.31
C TRP A 36 2.88 11.35 -12.81
N GLY A 37 3.67 10.33 -13.20
CA GLY A 37 3.69 9.80 -14.56
C GLY A 37 2.49 8.88 -14.86
N GLN A 38 2.33 8.48 -16.13
CA GLN A 38 1.26 7.56 -16.56
C GLN A 38 1.23 6.26 -15.74
N MET A 39 2.38 5.60 -15.56
CA MET A 39 2.47 4.36 -14.76
C MET A 39 2.21 4.60 -13.27
N SER A 40 2.64 5.74 -12.74
CA SER A 40 2.37 6.13 -11.35
C SER A 40 0.86 6.35 -11.11
N PHE A 41 0.18 7.03 -12.03
CA PHE A 41 -1.26 7.29 -11.97
C PHE A 41 -2.10 6.02 -12.07
N TRP A 42 -1.85 5.21 -13.11
CA TRP A 42 -2.58 3.95 -13.30
C TRP A 42 -2.23 2.93 -12.22
N GLY A 43 -0.97 2.89 -11.78
CA GLY A 43 -0.54 2.04 -10.67
C GLY A 43 -1.26 2.39 -9.37
N ALA A 44 -1.36 3.68 -9.03
CA ALA A 44 -2.12 4.14 -7.86
C ALA A 44 -3.59 3.72 -7.96
N THR A 45 -4.21 3.95 -9.11
CA THR A 45 -5.62 3.63 -9.37
C THR A 45 -5.91 2.14 -9.22
N VAL A 46 -5.12 1.26 -9.83
CA VAL A 46 -5.37 -0.20 -9.79
C VAL A 46 -5.14 -0.75 -8.39
N ILE A 47 -4.05 -0.38 -7.72
CA ILE A 47 -3.68 -0.94 -6.42
C ILE A 47 -4.67 -0.52 -5.33
N THR A 48 -5.05 0.76 -5.29
CA THR A 48 -6.02 1.25 -4.28
C THR A 48 -7.43 0.73 -4.54
N ASN A 49 -7.82 0.53 -5.81
CA ASN A 49 -9.09 -0.10 -6.15
C ASN A 49 -9.24 -1.54 -5.66
N LEU A 50 -8.16 -2.26 -5.34
CA LEU A 50 -8.27 -3.60 -4.75
C LEU A 50 -9.05 -3.57 -3.42
N LEU A 51 -9.05 -2.43 -2.70
CA LEU A 51 -9.78 -2.26 -1.45
C LEU A 51 -11.31 -2.20 -1.66
N SER A 52 -11.77 -1.91 -2.88
CA SER A 52 -13.21 -1.94 -3.22
C SER A 52 -13.83 -3.34 -3.08
N ALA A 53 -13.01 -4.40 -3.11
CA ALA A 53 -13.46 -5.78 -2.94
C ALA A 53 -13.90 -6.10 -1.50
N ILE A 54 -13.68 -5.21 -0.53
CA ILE A 54 -14.15 -5.41 0.85
C ILE A 54 -15.69 -5.21 0.88
N PRO A 55 -16.46 -6.21 1.35
CA PRO A 55 -17.91 -6.08 1.43
C PRO A 55 -18.36 -4.89 2.29
N TYR A 56 -19.45 -4.24 1.88
CA TYR A 56 -20.12 -3.12 2.54
C TYR A 56 -19.35 -1.78 2.60
N ILE A 57 -18.06 -1.80 2.91
CA ILE A 57 -17.25 -0.59 3.15
C ILE A 57 -16.18 -0.33 2.07
N GLY A 58 -16.00 -1.23 1.11
CA GLY A 58 -14.91 -1.16 0.14
C GLY A 58 -14.91 0.12 -0.68
N ASN A 59 -16.03 0.45 -1.32
CA ASN A 59 -16.12 1.67 -2.15
C ASN A 59 -15.91 2.94 -1.33
N THR A 60 -16.51 3.02 -0.14
CA THR A 60 -16.36 4.20 0.73
C THR A 60 -14.93 4.38 1.23
N LEU A 61 -14.19 3.28 1.45
CA LEU A 61 -12.78 3.34 1.84
C LEU A 61 -11.89 3.83 0.69
N VAL A 62 -12.15 3.38 -0.55
CA VAL A 62 -11.39 3.81 -1.73
C VAL A 62 -11.59 5.31 -1.98
N GLU A 63 -12.84 5.77 -1.99
CA GLU A 63 -13.15 7.20 -2.17
C GLU A 63 -12.57 8.07 -1.05
N TRP A 64 -12.55 7.56 0.18
CA TRP A 64 -11.90 8.25 1.31
C TRP A 64 -10.39 8.34 1.14
N ILE A 65 -9.73 7.25 0.72
CA ILE A 65 -8.28 7.25 0.41
C ILE A 65 -7.97 8.21 -0.73
N TRP A 66 -8.88 8.35 -1.70
CA TRP A 66 -8.70 9.26 -2.82
C TRP A 66 -9.08 10.72 -2.54
N GLY A 67 -9.83 11.00 -1.47
CA GLY A 67 -10.39 12.32 -1.24
C GLY A 67 -11.36 12.79 -2.34
N GLY A 68 -11.95 11.86 -3.10
CA GLY A 68 -12.80 12.14 -4.27
C GLY A 68 -13.20 10.87 -5.03
N PHE A 69 -13.88 11.04 -6.17
CA PHE A 69 -14.40 9.93 -6.99
C PHE A 69 -13.33 9.25 -7.87
N SER A 70 -12.14 9.85 -7.99
CA SER A 70 -11.01 9.33 -8.74
C SER A 70 -9.70 9.82 -8.13
N VAL A 71 -8.60 9.10 -8.40
CA VAL A 71 -7.25 9.59 -8.13
C VAL A 71 -7.06 10.94 -8.84
N ASP A 72 -6.92 12.02 -8.07
CA ASP A 72 -6.77 13.39 -8.58
C ASP A 72 -5.79 14.17 -7.68
N LYS A 73 -5.60 15.47 -7.91
CA LYS A 73 -4.65 16.34 -7.20
C LYS A 73 -4.72 16.22 -5.67
N ALA A 74 -5.90 15.97 -5.11
CA ALA A 74 -6.12 15.74 -3.68
C ALA A 74 -5.40 14.49 -3.12
N THR A 75 -5.06 13.51 -3.96
CA THR A 75 -4.29 12.31 -3.58
C THR A 75 -2.78 12.49 -3.63
N LEU A 76 -2.30 13.55 -4.28
CA LEU A 76 -0.87 13.84 -4.42
C LEU A 76 -0.35 14.79 -3.31
N THR A 77 -1.25 15.60 -2.73
CA THR A 77 -0.98 16.49 -1.59
C THR A 77 -1.18 15.79 -0.26
#